data_AF-A0A8T3QWF0-F1
#
_entry.id   AF-A0A8T3QWF0-F1
#
_cell.length_a   1.000
_cell.length_b   1.000
_cell.length_c   1.000
_cell.angle_alpha   90.00
_cell.angle_beta   90.00
_cell.angle_gamma   90.00
#
_symmetry.space_group_name_H-M   'P 1'
#
loop_
_entity.id
_entity.type
_entity.pdbx_description
1 polymer ?
#
loop_
_entity_poly.entity_id
_entity_poly.type
_entity_poly.pdbx_seq_one_letter_code
_entity_poly.pdbx_strand_id
1 'polypeptide(L)'
;MPARRDIARLLIGVAISVVFLWVTLSRVNLQQAGDAIGRAAPGGLLAGLLIVLVDLAFRALRWHVLLRGVDGAAVRPTYRLAYGYLTLGFAANAVLPARLG
;
A
#
# COMPACT_ATOMS: atom_id res chain seq x y z
N MET A 1 16.13 22.76 -7.08
CA MET A 1 15.86 23.24 -5.71
C MET A 1 14.35 23.26 -5.53
N PRO A 2 13.75 22.59 -4.53
CA PRO A 2 12.30 22.58 -4.34
C PRO A 2 11.80 24.02 -4.14
N ALA A 3 10.69 24.37 -4.79
CA ALA A 3 10.14 25.71 -4.67
C ALA A 3 9.63 25.92 -3.23
N ARG A 4 9.67 27.16 -2.70
CA ARG A 4 9.16 27.49 -1.35
C ARG A 4 7.73 26.99 -1.09
N ARG A 5 6.91 26.87 -2.15
CA ARG A 5 5.56 26.30 -2.11
C ARG A 5 5.53 24.81 -1.79
N ASP A 6 6.49 24.03 -2.25
CA ASP A 6 6.55 22.58 -2.02
C ASP A 6 6.94 22.28 -0.58
N ILE A 7 7.88 23.06 -0.03
CA ILE A 7 8.28 22.97 1.38
C ILE A 7 7.11 23.35 2.29
N ALA A 8 6.37 24.42 1.97
CA ALA A 8 5.21 24.83 2.75
C ALA A 8 4.10 23.74 2.75
N ARG A 9 3.82 23.13 1.60
CA ARG A 9 2.86 22.01 1.50
C ARG A 9 3.29 20.79 2.32
N LEU A 10 4.58 20.44 2.26
CA LEU A 10 5.14 19.35 3.05
C LEU A 10 5.01 19.63 4.55
N LEU A 11 5.38 20.83 5.01
CA LEU A 11 5.26 21.23 6.41
C LEU A 11 3.81 21.22 6.90
N ILE A 12 2.86 21.70 6.08
CA ILE A 12 1.43 21.64 6.40
C ILE A 12 0.96 20.19 6.51
N GLY A 13 1.31 19.34 5.54
CA GLY A 13 0.97 17.92 5.56
C GLY A 13 1.50 17.22 6.82
N VAL A 14 2.77 17.44 7.15
CA VAL A 14 3.40 16.91 8.37
C VAL A 14 2.70 17.43 9.62
N ALA A 15 2.42 18.73 9.72
CA ALA A 15 1.76 19.32 10.86
C ALA A 15 0.35 18.72 11.07
N ILE A 16 -0.42 18.55 10.00
CA ILE A 16 -1.73 17.91 10.05
C ILE A 16 -1.58 16.46 10.52
N SER A 17 -0.67 15.68 9.94
CA SER A 17 -0.42 14.29 10.36
C SER A 17 -0.06 14.19 11.84
N VAL A 18 0.79 15.09 12.34
CA VAL A 18 1.19 15.13 13.77
C VAL A 18 0.01 15.47 14.66
N VAL A 19 -0.82 16.46 14.30
CA VAL A 19 -2.00 16.84 15.08
C VAL A 19 -3.00 15.68 15.14
N PHE A 20 -3.28 15.03 14.02
CA PHE A 20 -4.17 13.87 14.01
C PHE A 20 -3.60 12.70 14.81
N LEU A 21 -2.30 12.42 14.68
CA LEU A 21 -1.64 11.38 15.45
C LEU A 21 -1.72 11.66 16.95
N TRP A 22 -1.47 12.92 17.38
CA TRP A 22 -1.62 13.33 18.77
C TRP A 22 -3.05 13.07 19.24
N VAL A 23 -4.05 13.60 18.53
CA VAL A 23 -5.47 13.46 18.92
C VAL A 23 -5.86 11.99 19.02
N THR A 24 -5.42 11.14 18.10
CA THR A 24 -5.66 9.70 18.18
C THR A 24 -5.00 9.09 19.41
N LEU A 25 -3.72 9.36 19.66
CA LEU A 25 -2.99 8.81 20.80
C LEU A 25 -3.52 9.32 22.15
N SER A 26 -4.03 10.56 22.22
CA SER A 26 -4.57 11.12 23.46
C SER A 26 -5.97 10.58 23.81
N ARG A 27 -6.71 10.08 22.82
CA ARG A 27 -8.04 9.50 23.01
C ARG A 27 -8.04 7.97 23.07
N VAL A 28 -7.01 7.31 22.56
CA VAL A 28 -6.90 5.85 22.54
C VAL A 28 -6.17 5.36 23.79
N ASN A 29 -6.79 4.41 24.49
CA ASN A 29 -6.08 3.64 25.51
C ASN A 29 -5.15 2.63 24.82
N LEU A 30 -3.86 2.93 24.80
CA LEU A 30 -2.82 2.11 24.17
C LEU A 30 -2.78 0.68 24.72
N GLN A 31 -3.11 0.49 26.00
CA GLN A 31 -3.14 -0.84 26.62
C GLN A 31 -4.32 -1.67 26.10
N GLN A 32 -5.52 -1.09 26.01
CA GLN A 32 -6.67 -1.77 25.41
C GLN A 32 -6.45 -2.08 23.92
N ALA A 33 -5.76 -1.19 23.19
CA ALA A 33 -5.40 -1.44 21.80
C ALA A 33 -4.41 -2.62 21.67
N GLY A 34 -3.40 -2.68 22.54
CA GLY A 34 -2.45 -3.79 22.61
C GLY A 34 -3.13 -5.13 22.95
N ASP A 35 -4.03 -5.12 23.93
CA ASP A 35 -4.80 -6.32 24.31
C ASP A 35 -5.74 -6.77 23.18
N ALA A 36 -6.36 -5.84 22.47
CA ALA A 36 -7.20 -6.15 21.31
C ALA A 36 -6.39 -6.77 20.16
N ILE A 37 -5.18 -6.26 19.90
CA ILE A 37 -4.26 -6.84 18.92
C ILE A 37 -3.79 -8.24 19.37
N GLY A 38 -3.45 -8.41 20.65
CA GLY A 38 -3.02 -9.69 21.21
C GLY A 38 -4.12 -10.76 21.22
N ARG A 39 -5.38 -10.34 21.30
CA ARG A 39 -6.57 -11.21 21.19
C ARG A 39 -7.06 -11.39 19.76
N ALA A 40 -6.41 -10.78 18.76
CA ALA A 40 -6.82 -10.93 17.38
C ALA A 40 -6.78 -12.40 16.97
N ALA A 41 -7.88 -12.88 16.37
CA ALA A 41 -8.00 -14.27 15.96
C ALA A 41 -6.97 -14.57 14.85
N PRO A 42 -5.99 -15.47 15.07
CA PRO A 42 -4.95 -15.77 14.08
C PRO A 42 -5.54 -16.32 12.78
N GLY A 43 -6.67 -17.04 12.86
CA GLY A 43 -7.40 -17.51 11.67
C GLY A 43 -7.98 -16.37 10.83
N GLY A 44 -8.51 -15.32 11.45
CA GLY A 44 -9.02 -14.14 10.75
C GLY A 44 -7.91 -13.35 10.06
N LEU A 45 -6.76 -13.22 10.72
CA LEU A 45 -5.56 -12.61 10.13
C LEU A 45 -5.06 -13.40 8.93
N LEU A 46 -4.96 -14.73 9.06
CA LEU A 46 -4.55 -15.59 7.96
C LEU A 46 -5.53 -15.53 6.78
N ALA A 47 -6.83 -15.53 7.04
CA ALA A 47 -7.85 -15.37 6.01
C ALA A 47 -7.72 -14.03 5.29
N GLY A 48 -7.56 -12.93 6.03
CA GLY A 48 -7.33 -11.60 5.46
C GLY A 48 -6.07 -11.54 4.59
N LEU A 49 -4.98 -12.14 5.06
CA LEU A 49 -3.73 -12.24 4.30
C LEU A 49 -3.92 -13.01 2.99
N LEU A 50 -4.60 -14.16 3.04
CA LEU A 50 -4.88 -14.96 1.85
C LEU A 50 -5.76 -14.18 0.86
N ILE A 51 -6.77 -13.45 1.33
CA ILE A 51 -7.62 -12.61 0.47
C ILE A 51 -6.77 -11.56 -0.26
N VAL A 52 -5.87 -10.87 0.44
CA VAL A 52 -4.99 -9.85 -0.17
C VAL A 52 -4.05 -10.48 -1.20
N LEU A 53 -3.44 -11.63 -0.89
CA LEU A 53 -2.55 -12.32 -1.82
C LEU A 53 -3.30 -12.80 -3.08
N VAL A 54 -4.53 -13.29 -2.91
CA VAL A 54 -5.40 -13.73 -4.01
C VAL A 54 -5.84 -12.53 -4.87
N ASP A 55 -6.23 -11.39 -4.29
CA ASP A 55 -6.53 -10.17 -5.05
C ASP A 55 -5.33 -9.75 -5.90
N LEU A 56 -4.14 -9.75 -5.31
CA LEU A 56 -2.91 -9.35 -5.98
C LEU A 56 -2.54 -10.31 -7.12
N ALA A 57 -2.76 -11.62 -6.93
CA ALA A 57 -2.57 -12.64 -7.95
C ALA A 57 -3.55 -12.46 -9.12
N PHE A 58 -4.85 -12.24 -8.84
CA PHE A 58 -5.83 -11.97 -9.88
C PHE A 58 -5.55 -10.68 -10.64
N ARG A 59 -5.12 -9.63 -9.93
CA ARG A 59 -4.72 -8.37 -10.54
C ARG A 59 -3.52 -8.57 -11.46
N ALA A 60 -2.52 -9.34 -11.03
CA ALA A 60 -1.36 -9.69 -11.86
C ALA A 60 -1.74 -10.55 -13.07
N LEU A 61 -2.65 -11.50 -12.92
CA LEU A 61 -3.16 -12.30 -14.03
C LEU A 61 -3.87 -11.42 -15.05
N ARG A 62 -4.74 -10.52 -14.59
CA ARG A 62 -5.45 -9.56 -15.43
C ARG A 62 -4.47 -8.71 -16.24
N TRP A 63 -3.46 -8.14 -15.59
CA TRP A 63 -2.44 -7.34 -16.27
C TRP A 63 -1.56 -8.17 -17.21
N HIS A 64 -1.22 -9.41 -16.84
CA HIS A 64 -0.49 -10.33 -17.72
C HIS A 64 -1.29 -10.63 -19.00
N VAL A 65 -2.59 -10.87 -18.90
CA VAL A 65 -3.47 -11.12 -20.05
C VAL A 65 -3.61 -9.87 -20.92
N LEU A 66 -3.85 -8.70 -20.31
CA LEU A 66 -3.96 -7.42 -21.03
C LEU A 66 -2.68 -7.10 -21.81
N LEU A 67 -1.51 -7.23 -21.17
CA LEU A 67 -0.22 -6.94 -21.80
C LEU A 67 0.16 -7.93 -22.91
N ARG A 68 -0.41 -9.14 -22.91
CA ARG A 68 -0.25 -10.10 -24.02
C ARG A 68 -1.03 -9.73 -25.27
N GLY A 69 -2.11 -8.97 -25.13
CA GLY A 69 -2.95 -8.50 -26.25
C GLY A 69 -2.48 -7.20 -26.90
N VAL A 70 -1.39 -6.60 -26.41
CA VAL A 70 -0.83 -5.36 -27.00
C VAL A 70 0.14 -5.74 -28.13
N ASP A 71 -0.30 -5.57 -29.37
CA ASP A 71 0.54 -5.73 -30.55
C ASP A 71 1.66 -4.67 -30.56
N GLY A 72 2.90 -5.09 -30.79
CA GLY A 72 4.08 -4.21 -30.79
C GLY A 72 4.82 -4.07 -29.45
N ALA A 73 4.39 -4.75 -28.39
CA ALA A 73 5.16 -4.80 -27.15
C ALA A 73 6.49 -5.56 -27.36
N ALA A 74 7.62 -4.85 -27.25
CA ALA A 74 8.97 -5.40 -27.43
C ALA A 74 9.29 -6.57 -26.48
N VAL A 75 8.59 -6.66 -25.34
CA VAL A 75 8.75 -7.71 -24.33
C VAL A 75 7.37 -8.10 -23.78
N ARG A 76 7.01 -9.38 -23.89
CA ARG A 76 5.82 -9.94 -23.23
C ARG A 76 6.21 -10.38 -21.81
N PRO A 77 5.74 -9.69 -20.75
CA PRO A 77 6.16 -10.03 -19.39
C PRO A 77 5.58 -11.38 -18.96
N THR A 78 6.43 -12.26 -18.42
CA THR A 78 5.98 -13.47 -17.74
C THR A 78 5.09 -13.11 -16.55
N TYR A 79 4.13 -13.98 -16.20
CA TYR A 79 3.27 -13.78 -15.03
C TYR A 79 4.07 -13.45 -13.75
N ARG A 80 5.21 -14.13 -13.53
CA ARG A 80 6.09 -13.87 -12.37
C ARG A 80 6.61 -12.43 -12.33
N LEU A 81 6.96 -11.85 -13.48
CA LEU A 81 7.42 -10.47 -13.57
C LEU A 81 6.26 -9.50 -13.35
N ALA A 82 5.10 -9.74 -13.98
CA ALA A 82 3.90 -8.93 -13.77
C ALA A 82 3.48 -8.90 -12.29
N TYR A 83 3.48 -10.05 -11.63
CA TYR A 83 3.20 -10.15 -10.20
C TYR A 83 4.23 -9.39 -9.37
N GLY A 84 5.53 -9.60 -9.60
CA GLY A 84 6.60 -8.92 -8.87
C GLY A 84 6.60 -7.40 -9.01
N TYR A 85 6.35 -6.87 -10.22
CA TYR A 85 6.27 -5.42 -10.43
C TYR A 85 5.03 -4.82 -9.77
N LEU A 86 3.87 -5.51 -9.84
CA LEU A 86 2.65 -5.05 -9.19
C LEU A 86 2.77 -5.07 -7.68
N THR A 87 3.33 -6.13 -7.09
CA THR A 87 3.51 -6.24 -5.64
C THR A 87 4.46 -5.14 -5.15
N LEU A 88 5.57 -4.92 -5.85
CA LEU A 88 6.53 -3.88 -5.52
C LEU A 88 5.93 -2.48 -5.67
N GLY A 89 5.18 -2.23 -6.75
CA GLY A 89 4.47 -0.97 -6.95
C GLY A 89 3.42 -0.71 -5.87
N PHE A 90 2.68 -1.75 -5.45
CA PHE A 90 1.74 -1.64 -4.34
C PHE A 90 2.43 -1.37 -3.00
N ALA A 91 3.54 -2.07 -2.72
CA ALA A 91 4.32 -1.85 -1.51
C ALA A 91 4.94 -0.44 -1.48
N ALA A 92 5.49 0.01 -2.62
CA ALA A 92 6.02 1.35 -2.78
C ALA A 92 4.92 2.40 -2.56
N ASN A 93 3.72 2.20 -3.12
CA ASN A 93 2.57 3.09 -2.94
C ASN A 93 2.00 3.11 -1.51
N ALA A 94 2.24 2.06 -0.72
CA ALA A 94 1.86 2.02 0.69
C ALA A 94 2.81 2.85 1.56
N VAL A 95 4.07 3.02 1.15
CA VAL A 95 5.11 3.72 1.93
C VAL A 95 5.35 5.14 1.42
N LEU A 96 5.36 5.33 0.10
CA LEU A 96 5.66 6.60 -0.53
C LEU A 96 4.37 7.42 -0.73
N PRO A 97 4.31 8.65 -0.19
CA PRO A 97 3.23 9.56 -0.52
C PRO A 97 3.28 9.90 -2.03
N ALA A 98 2.10 10.00 -2.65
CA ALA A 98 1.85 10.39 -4.05
C ALA A 98 1.67 9.30 -5.11
N ARG A 99 1.34 8.04 -4.76
CA ARG A 99 0.88 7.02 -5.74
C ARG A 99 1.75 6.96 -7.02
N LEU A 100 3.08 7.03 -6.87
CA LEU A 100 4.05 7.08 -7.98
C LEU A 100 4.33 5.70 -8.60
N GLY A 101 3.63 4.64 -8.16
CA GLY A 101 3.64 3.32 -8.79
C GLY A 101 2.67 3.19 -9.95
#